data_AF-A0A7R9KWG7-F1
#
_entry.id   AF-A0A7R9KWG7-F1
#
_cell.length_a   1.000
_cell.length_b   1.000
_cell.length_c   1.000
_cell.angle_alpha   90.00
_cell.angle_beta   90.00
_cell.angle_gamma   90.00
#
_symmetry.space_group_name_H-M   'P 1'
#
loop_
_entity.id
_entity.type
_entity.pdbx_description
1 polymer ?
#
loop_
_entity_poly.entity_id
_entity_poly.type
_entity_poly.pdbx_seq_one_letter_code
_entity_poly.pdbx_strand_id
1 'polypeptide(L)'
;MKDDDSEMAVVLHEDKKYYPTAEEVYGPDVETIVQEEDAQPLTEPIIQPVRLKKFSHEVQDLPTTVYDLEYTVVGKSCTSCENFLSRTGCIMGSVSGWASSSWTMVSTSGPYTSSAVG
;
A
#
# COMPACT_ATOMS: atom_id res chain seq x y z
N MET A 1 44.43 45.10 49.67
CA MET A 1 43.88 45.31 48.32
C MET A 1 44.28 44.11 47.48
N LYS A 2 43.35 43.48 46.76
CA LYS A 2 43.57 42.25 45.99
C LYS A 2 43.15 42.48 44.53
N ASP A 3 44.15 42.27 43.67
CA ASP A 3 44.12 41.72 42.31
C ASP A 3 43.30 42.45 41.23
N ASP A 4 44.02 43.17 40.37
CA ASP A 4 43.55 43.87 39.16
C ASP A 4 44.42 43.43 37.95
N ASP A 5 44.62 42.11 37.80
CA ASP A 5 45.52 41.48 36.81
C ASP A 5 44.76 40.48 35.91
N SER A 6 43.59 40.84 35.38
CA SER A 6 42.83 39.96 34.46
C SER A 6 42.39 40.63 33.14
N GLU A 7 42.69 41.91 32.93
CA GLU A 7 42.19 42.66 31.77
C GLU A 7 43.05 42.52 30.49
N MET A 8 44.25 41.92 30.56
CA MET A 8 45.13 41.68 29.40
C MET A 8 45.29 40.19 29.04
N ALA A 9 44.24 39.40 29.21
CA ALA A 9 44.22 38.03 28.70
C ALA A 9 44.19 38.04 27.16
N VAL A 10 45.33 37.68 26.53
CA VAL A 10 45.44 37.56 25.07
C VAL A 10 44.52 36.44 24.59
N VAL A 11 43.44 36.81 23.90
CA VAL A 11 42.53 35.84 23.27
C VAL A 11 43.21 35.26 22.05
N LEU A 12 43.38 33.93 22.05
CA LEU A 12 43.94 33.20 20.93
C LEU A 12 43.02 33.32 19.70
N HIS A 13 43.59 33.28 18.49
CA HIS A 13 42.82 33.53 17.27
C HIS A 13 41.66 32.53 17.02
N GLU A 14 41.73 31.33 17.61
CA GLU A 14 40.66 30.33 17.56
C GLU A 14 39.46 30.66 18.47
N ASP A 15 39.70 31.39 19.57
CA ASP A 15 38.68 31.74 20.58
C ASP A 15 37.98 33.07 20.30
N LYS A 16 38.30 33.73 19.18
CA LYS A 16 37.64 34.97 18.77
C LYS A 16 36.21 34.68 18.33
N LYS A 17 35.26 34.87 19.24
CA LYS A 17 33.83 34.87 18.95
C LYS A 17 33.45 36.19 18.26
N TYR A 18 33.13 36.14 16.96
CA TYR A 18 32.76 37.32 16.18
C TYR A 18 31.28 37.66 16.25
N TYR A 19 30.43 36.71 16.65
CA TYR A 19 28.99 36.89 16.72
C TYR A 19 28.47 36.58 18.13
N PRO A 20 27.56 37.40 18.66
CA PRO A 20 26.89 37.14 19.93
C PRO A 20 26.03 35.88 19.83
N THR A 21 25.73 35.27 20.98
CA THR A 21 24.88 34.07 21.03
C THR A 21 23.43 34.44 20.69
N ALA A 22 22.65 33.46 20.24
CA ALA A 22 21.26 33.70 19.84
C ALA A 22 20.37 34.22 20.99
N GLU A 23 20.67 33.83 22.23
CA GLU A 23 19.97 34.28 23.45
C GLU A 23 20.20 35.77 23.74
N GLU A 24 21.41 36.29 23.53
CA GLU A 24 21.72 37.71 23.72
C GLU A 24 21.01 38.62 22.70
N VAL A 25 20.73 38.09 21.50
CA VAL A 25 20.08 38.86 20.42
C VAL A 25 18.57 38.92 20.59
N TYR A 26 17.92 37.80 20.95
CA TYR A 26 16.46 37.71 21.00
C TYR A 26 15.87 37.78 22.42
N GLY A 27 16.69 37.58 23.46
CA GLY A 27 16.25 37.62 24.86
C GLY A 27 15.65 36.30 25.35
N PRO A 28 15.42 36.17 26.68
CA PRO A 28 15.00 34.92 27.32
C PRO A 28 13.54 34.53 27.04
N ASP A 29 12.73 35.45 26.49
CA ASP A 29 11.31 35.22 26.20
C ASP A 29 11.08 34.49 24.87
N VAL A 30 12.14 34.23 24.08
CA VAL A 30 12.06 33.62 22.74
C VAL A 30 12.91 32.35 22.68
N GLU A 31 12.28 31.21 22.38
CA GLU A 31 12.97 29.95 22.17
C GLU A 31 13.65 29.90 20.79
N THR A 32 14.99 29.90 20.77
CA THR A 32 15.76 29.76 19.53
C THR A 32 16.12 28.29 19.29
N ILE A 33 15.41 27.62 18.39
CA ILE A 33 15.67 26.23 18.02
C ILE A 33 16.53 26.20 16.74
N VAL A 34 17.75 25.67 16.82
CA VAL A 34 18.61 25.43 15.66
C VAL A 34 18.40 23.99 15.19
N GLN A 35 17.88 23.81 13.99
CA GLN A 35 17.72 22.49 13.36
C GLN A 35 18.72 22.37 12.22
N GLU A 36 19.77 21.56 12.44
CA GLU A 36 20.85 21.35 11.46
C GLU A 36 20.47 20.33 10.37
N GLU A 37 19.50 19.47 10.65
CA GLU A 37 19.03 18.42 9.73
C GLU A 37 17.51 18.47 9.56
N ASP A 38 17.04 18.13 8.36
CA ASP A 38 15.61 18.05 8.04
C ASP A 38 14.96 16.89 8.81
N ALA A 39 13.77 17.13 9.37
CA ALA A 39 13.00 16.13 10.11
C ALA A 39 12.41 15.03 9.21
N GLN A 40 12.30 15.26 7.89
CA GLN A 40 11.78 14.26 6.96
C GLN A 40 12.77 14.03 5.80
N PRO A 41 13.11 12.76 5.49
CA PRO A 41 13.93 12.46 4.32
C PRO A 41 13.14 12.75 3.02
N LEU A 42 13.82 13.29 2.00
CA LEU A 42 13.23 13.60 0.67
C LEU A 42 12.62 12.40 -0.07
N THR A 43 12.87 11.17 0.39
CA THR A 43 12.29 9.94 -0.16
C THR A 43 10.83 9.76 0.20
N GLU A 44 10.39 10.36 1.31
CA GLU A 44 9.01 10.23 1.78
C GLU A 44 8.19 11.47 1.41
N PRO A 45 7.03 11.29 0.76
CA PRO A 45 6.16 12.41 0.45
C PRO A 45 5.55 12.98 1.74
N ILE A 46 5.34 14.30 1.77
CA ILE A 46 4.72 15.02 2.89
C ILE A 46 3.28 14.53 3.14
N ILE A 47 2.54 14.17 2.08
CA ILE A 47 1.21 13.57 2.18
C ILE A 47 1.27 12.17 1.57
N GLN A 48 0.96 11.15 2.38
CA GLN A 48 0.97 9.76 1.91
C GLN A 48 -0.18 9.51 0.91
N PRO A 49 0.10 8.96 -0.28
CA PRO A 49 -0.95 8.62 -1.23
C PRO A 49 -1.76 7.41 -0.76
N VAL A 50 -3.06 7.38 -1.09
CA VAL A 50 -3.94 6.25 -0.78
C VAL A 50 -3.53 5.03 -1.62
N ARG A 51 -2.90 4.04 -1.00
CA ARG A 51 -2.48 2.79 -1.67
C ARG A 51 -3.56 1.71 -1.54
N LEU A 52 -4.24 1.38 -2.64
CA LEU A 52 -5.17 0.24 -2.70
C LEU A 52 -4.40 -1.05 -2.94
N LYS A 53 -4.23 -1.85 -1.89
CA LYS A 53 -3.53 -3.15 -1.94
C LYS A 53 -4.45 -4.25 -2.48
N LYS A 54 -4.57 -4.37 -3.80
CA LYS A 54 -5.25 -5.51 -4.45
C LYS A 54 -4.20 -6.56 -4.85
N PHE A 55 -4.10 -7.64 -4.07
CA PHE A 55 -3.13 -8.73 -4.31
C PHE A 55 -3.69 -9.88 -5.16
N SER A 56 -5.02 -9.91 -5.35
CA SER A 56 -5.73 -10.90 -6.15
C SER A 56 -6.71 -10.20 -7.09
N HIS A 57 -6.94 -10.79 -8.26
CA HIS A 57 -7.93 -10.29 -9.22
C HIS A 57 -9.32 -10.73 -8.78
N GLU A 58 -9.97 -9.90 -7.98
CA GLU A 58 -11.36 -10.08 -7.56
C GLU A 58 -12.27 -9.30 -8.52
N VAL A 59 -13.17 -10.01 -9.21
CA VAL A 59 -14.25 -9.37 -9.96
C VAL A 59 -15.36 -9.06 -8.95
N GLN A 60 -15.67 -7.78 -8.76
CA GLN A 60 -16.65 -7.34 -7.76
C GLN A 60 -18.09 -7.70 -8.15
N ASP A 61 -18.35 -7.80 -9.46
CA ASP A 61 -19.65 -8.11 -10.01
C ASP A 61 -19.69 -9.52 -10.59
N LEU A 62 -20.85 -10.17 -10.46
CA LEU A 62 -21.09 -11.50 -11.02
C LEU A 62 -21.05 -11.40 -12.56
N PRO A 63 -20.21 -12.20 -13.25
CA PRO A 63 -20.21 -12.20 -14.70
C PRO A 63 -21.54 -12.76 -15.23
N THR A 64 -22.02 -12.23 -16.35
CA THR A 64 -23.22 -12.74 -17.00
C THR A 64 -22.99 -14.19 -17.48
N THR A 65 -23.84 -15.10 -17.03
CA THR A 65 -23.84 -16.52 -17.42
C THR A 65 -24.98 -16.82 -18.41
N VAL A 66 -24.86 -17.88 -19.19
CA VAL A 66 -25.92 -18.32 -20.13
C VAL A 66 -27.16 -18.85 -19.40
N TYR A 67 -27.00 -19.34 -18.16
CA TYR A 67 -28.08 -19.83 -17.32
C TYR A 67 -28.47 -18.82 -16.24
N ASP A 68 -29.74 -18.89 -15.80
CA ASP A 68 -30.24 -18.07 -14.71
C ASP A 68 -29.65 -18.51 -13.36
N LEU A 69 -29.21 -17.53 -12.56
CA LEU A 69 -28.64 -17.77 -11.24
C LEU A 69 -29.64 -18.45 -10.29
N GLU A 70 -30.93 -18.15 -10.43
CA GLU A 70 -32.01 -18.76 -9.63
C GLU A 70 -32.03 -20.29 -9.79
N TYR A 71 -31.89 -20.79 -11.02
CA TYR A 71 -31.84 -22.23 -11.30
C TYR A 71 -30.66 -22.91 -10.57
N THR A 72 -29.52 -22.23 -10.47
CA THR A 72 -28.33 -22.73 -9.75
C THR A 72 -28.54 -22.76 -8.24
N VAL A 73 -29.24 -21.76 -7.67
CA VAL A 73 -29.57 -21.71 -6.24
C VAL A 73 -30.57 -22.81 -5.87
N VAL A 74 -31.63 -22.96 -6.68
CA VAL A 74 -32.65 -24.00 -6.48
C VAL A 74 -32.03 -25.40 -6.57
N GLY A 75 -31.21 -25.66 -7.59
CA GLY A 75 -30.52 -26.95 -7.77
C GLY A 75 -29.56 -27.33 -6.64
N LYS A 76 -29.00 -26.34 -5.92
CA LYS A 76 -28.15 -26.56 -4.73
C LYS A 76 -28.96 -26.76 -3.44
N SER A 77 -30.17 -26.21 -3.37
CA SER A 77 -31.03 -26.24 -2.16
C SER A 77 -31.83 -27.53 -1.99
N CYS A 78 -32.00 -28.32 -3.06
CA CYS A 78 -32.78 -29.55 -3.02
C CYS A 78 -32.02 -30.69 -2.31
N THR A 79 -32.16 -30.79 -0.99
CA THR A 79 -31.57 -31.86 -0.16
C THR A 79 -32.48 -33.07 0.01
N SER A 80 -33.64 -33.10 -0.67
CA SER A 80 -34.70 -34.10 -0.41
C SER A 80 -35.20 -34.89 -1.64
N CYS A 81 -34.66 -34.68 -2.84
CA CYS A 81 -35.07 -35.46 -4.01
C CYS A 81 -33.90 -36.33 -4.49
N GLU A 82 -34.16 -37.63 -4.72
CA GLU A 82 -33.17 -38.69 -5.00
C GLU A 82 -32.33 -38.52 -6.28
N ASN A 83 -32.33 -37.35 -6.93
CA ASN A 83 -31.47 -37.05 -8.08
C ASN A 83 -30.55 -35.87 -7.75
N PHE A 84 -29.46 -36.17 -7.04
CA PHE A 84 -28.40 -35.23 -6.71
C PHE A 84 -27.61 -34.86 -7.99
N LEU A 85 -28.04 -33.81 -8.68
CA LEU A 85 -27.42 -33.30 -9.92
C LEU A 85 -26.05 -32.62 -9.68
N SER A 86 -25.65 -32.43 -8.42
CA SER A 86 -24.36 -31.84 -8.07
C SER A 86 -23.28 -32.92 -7.98
N ARG A 87 -22.27 -32.86 -8.87
CA ARG A 87 -21.11 -33.75 -8.83
C ARG A 87 -19.88 -32.99 -8.36
N THR A 88 -19.47 -33.20 -7.11
CA THR A 88 -18.24 -32.61 -6.57
C THR A 88 -17.04 -33.49 -6.92
N GLY A 89 -16.03 -32.92 -7.60
CA GLY A 89 -14.80 -33.63 -7.95
C GLY A 89 -13.60 -32.70 -7.99
N CYS A 90 -12.43 -33.18 -7.58
CA CYS A 90 -11.17 -32.45 -7.64
C CYS A 90 -10.40 -32.82 -8.92
N ILE A 91 -10.04 -31.82 -9.73
CA ILE A 91 -9.15 -32.03 -10.88
C ILE A 91 -7.71 -31.98 -10.38
N MET A 92 -7.04 -33.14 -10.36
CA MET A 92 -5.62 -33.26 -10.01
C MET A 92 -4.83 -33.58 -11.28
N GLY A 93 -3.81 -32.78 -11.60
CA GLY A 93 -3.01 -32.92 -12.82
C GLY A 93 -1.52 -32.59 -12.60
N SER A 94 -0.68 -33.01 -13.53
CA SER A 94 0.76 -32.66 -13.54
C SER A 94 0.96 -31.16 -13.80
N VAL A 95 1.99 -30.54 -13.22
CA VAL A 95 2.30 -29.10 -13.35
C VAL A 95 2.45 -28.64 -14.81
N SER A 96 2.83 -29.55 -15.71
CA SER A 96 2.98 -29.30 -17.16
C SER A 96 1.82 -29.84 -18.01
N GLY A 97 0.78 -30.41 -17.40
CA GLY A 97 -0.34 -31.06 -18.08
C GLY A 97 -1.67 -30.34 -17.85
N TRP A 98 -2.09 -29.55 -18.84
CA TRP A 98 -3.48 -29.13 -19.11
C TRP A 98 -4.39 -28.83 -17.89
N ALA A 99 -4.03 -27.85 -17.05
CA ALA A 99 -5.04 -27.13 -16.27
C ALA A 99 -5.93 -26.21 -17.16
N SER A 100 -5.55 -26.04 -18.43
CA SER A 100 -6.24 -25.22 -19.43
C SER A 100 -7.69 -25.64 -19.71
N SER A 101 -8.03 -26.92 -19.49
CA SER A 101 -9.38 -27.44 -19.76
C SER A 101 -10.46 -26.81 -18.87
N SER A 102 -10.11 -26.37 -17.66
CA SER A 102 -11.05 -25.65 -16.77
C SER A 102 -11.43 -24.29 -17.35
N TRP A 103 -10.46 -23.59 -17.95
CA TRP A 103 -10.71 -22.31 -18.61
C TRP A 103 -11.63 -22.45 -19.83
N THR A 104 -11.47 -23.53 -20.60
CA THR A 104 -12.38 -23.84 -21.72
C THR A 104 -13.82 -24.11 -21.27
N MET A 105 -14.03 -24.71 -20.09
CA MET A 105 -15.39 -24.85 -19.53
C MET A 105 -15.97 -23.52 -19.06
N VAL A 106 -15.15 -22.63 -18.48
CA VAL A 106 -15.61 -21.30 -18.06
C VAL A 106 -16.03 -20.45 -19.27
N SER A 107 -15.25 -20.49 -20.35
CA SER A 107 -15.52 -19.68 -21.55
C SER A 107 -16.77 -20.13 -22.31
N THR A 108 -17.12 -21.43 -22.27
CA THR A 108 -18.36 -21.93 -22.89
C THR A 108 -19.61 -21.65 -22.08
N SER A 109 -19.49 -21.38 -20.78
CA SER A 109 -20.61 -21.01 -19.90
C SER A 109 -20.95 -19.52 -19.91
N GLY A 110 -20.06 -18.69 -20.46
CA GLY A 110 -20.30 -17.27 -20.72
C GLY A 110 -21.10 -17.05 -22.01
N PRO A 111 -21.74 -15.88 -22.19
CA PRO A 111 -22.46 -15.55 -23.41
C PRO A 111 -21.50 -15.65 -24.61
N TYR A 112 -21.97 -16.27 -25.70
CA TYR A 112 -21.23 -16.39 -26.96
C TYR A 112 -20.96 -14.99 -27.52
N THR A 113 -19.82 -14.39 -27.20
CA THR A 113 -19.40 -13.16 -27.87
C THR A 113 -18.92 -13.57 -29.26
N SER A 114 -19.83 -13.48 -30.23
CA SER A 114 -19.50 -13.47 -31.65
C SER A 114 -18.62 -12.24 -31.93
N SER A 115 -17.32 -12.34 -31.68
CA SER A 115 -16.34 -11.49 -32.36
C SER A 115 -16.10 -12.08 -33.74
N ALA A 116 -17.11 -11.94 -34.59
CA ALA A 116 -16.99 -12.18 -36.02
C ALA A 116 -16.90 -10.82 -36.71
N VAL A 117 -15.86 -10.68 -37.52
CA VAL A 117 -15.64 -9.77 -38.64
C VAL A 117 -15.23 -8.31 -38.33
N GLY A 118 -13.96 -8.05 -38.64
CA GLY A 118 -13.38 -6.77 -39.04
C GLY A 118 -12.20 -7.06 -39.95
#